data_AF-A0ABD6AC68-F1
#
_entry.id   AF-A0ABD6AC68-F1
#
_cell.length_a   1.000
_cell.length_b   1.000
_cell.length_c   1.000
_cell.angle_alpha   90.00
_cell.angle_beta   90.00
_cell.angle_gamma   90.00
#
_symmetry.space_group_name_H-M   'P 1'
#
loop_
_entity.id
_entity.type
_entity.pdbx_description
1 polymer ?
#
loop_
_entity_poly.entity_id
_entity_poly.type
_entity_poly.pdbx_seq_one_letter_code
_entity_poly.pdbx_strand_id
1 'polypeptide(L)'
;MSGDFQLPAKGDVLVELYNQFNEDQQEMTYETVTILHNGWIRCVRRPEDMETEAAAEGDAEVDYYPPSTVGGVYTIEDENVVPLSQ
;
A
#
# COMPACT_ATOMS: atom_id res chain seq x y z
N MET A 1 -19.31 12.20 6.68
CA MET A 1 -18.96 10.77 6.57
C MET A 1 -17.45 10.73 6.44
N SER A 2 -16.72 10.20 7.42
CA SER A 2 -15.26 10.05 7.34
C SER A 2 -14.91 8.69 7.93
N GLY A 3 -15.03 7.68 7.09
CA GLY A 3 -14.53 6.34 7.38
C GLY A 3 -13.16 6.17 6.74
N ASP A 4 -12.40 5.20 7.24
CA ASP A 4 -11.17 4.77 6.58
C ASP A 4 -11.52 4.25 5.17
N PHE A 5 -10.65 4.54 4.20
CA PHE A 5 -10.88 4.20 2.80
C PHE A 5 -9.89 3.12 2.36
N GLN A 6 -10.42 1.93 2.04
CA GLN A 6 -9.63 0.85 1.49
C GLN A 6 -9.62 0.94 -0.04
N LEU A 7 -8.43 0.81 -0.63
CA LEU A 7 -8.24 0.95 -2.06
C LEU A 7 -8.72 -0.31 -2.82
N PRO A 8 -9.55 -0.17 -3.85
CA PRO A 8 -9.95 -1.29 -4.70
C PRO A 8 -8.85 -1.58 -5.73
N ALA A 9 -7.99 -2.56 -5.46
CA ALA A 9 -7.02 -3.06 -6.43
C ALA A 9 -7.37 -4.49 -6.86
N LYS A 10 -7.14 -4.82 -8.14
CA LYS A 10 -7.32 -6.18 -8.67
C LYS A 10 -6.13 -7.11 -8.41
N GLY A 11 -5.01 -6.55 -7.96
CA GLY A 11 -3.80 -7.28 -7.61
C GLY A 11 -3.12 -6.59 -6.44
N ASP A 12 -2.13 -5.76 -6.76
CA ASP A 12 -1.35 -5.04 -5.77
C ASP A 12 -1.56 -3.50 -5.87
N VAL A 13 -1.14 -2.80 -4.83
CA VAL A 13 -1.12 -1.34 -4.73
C VAL A 13 0.33 -0.91 -4.61
N LEU A 14 0.76 -0.01 -5.50
CA LEU A 14 2.07 0.62 -5.45
C LEU A 14 2.00 1.84 -4.53
N VAL A 15 2.93 1.94 -3.60
CA VAL A 15 3.12 3.11 -2.73
C VAL A 15 4.52 3.66 -2.99
N GLU A 16 4.59 4.93 -3.39
CA GLU A 16 5.83 5.68 -3.50
C GLU A 16 6.16 6.29 -2.14
N LEU A 17 7.28 5.89 -1.57
CA LEU A 17 7.80 6.37 -0.31
C LEU A 17 8.94 7.36 -0.55
N TYR A 18 8.94 8.43 0.24
CA TYR A 18 9.98 9.46 0.23
C TYR A 18 10.74 9.45 1.55
N ASN A 19 12.05 9.24 1.47
CA ASN A 19 12.94 9.34 2.61
C ASN A 19 13.55 10.75 2.69
N GLN A 20 12.97 11.57 3.55
CA GLN A 20 13.42 12.95 3.77
C GLN A 20 14.87 13.08 4.29
N PHE A 21 15.49 12.01 4.80
CA PHE A 21 16.84 12.08 5.37
C PHE A 21 17.94 12.01 4.31
N ASN A 22 17.67 11.36 3.19
CA ASN A 22 18.62 11.15 2.11
C ASN A 22 18.07 11.53 0.72
N GLU A 23 16.85 12.09 0.67
CA GLU A 23 16.13 12.45 -0.55
C GLU A 23 15.86 11.27 -1.49
N ASP A 24 15.95 10.04 -0.99
CA ASP A 24 15.68 8.84 -1.79
C ASP A 24 14.18 8.60 -1.92
N GLN A 25 13.79 8.09 -3.08
CA GLN A 25 12.46 7.57 -3.34
C GLN A 25 12.53 6.05 -3.44
N GLN A 26 11.56 5.38 -2.82
CA GLN A 26 11.41 3.93 -2.87
C GLN A 26 9.99 3.58 -3.28
N GLU A 27 9.86 2.61 -4.17
CA GLU A 27 8.58 2.04 -4.58
C GLU A 27 8.37 0.69 -3.89
N MET A 28 7.20 0.50 -3.30
CA MET A 28 6.84 -0.72 -2.57
C MET A 28 5.44 -1.17 -2.99
N THR A 29 5.25 -2.48 -3.21
CA THR A 29 3.95 -3.07 -3.55
C THR A 29 3.32 -3.74 -2.35
N TYR A 30 1.99 -3.60 -2.24
CA TYR A 30 1.19 -4.11 -1.13
C TYR A 30 -0.07 -4.76 -1.65
N GLU A 31 -0.58 -5.76 -0.93
CA GLU A 31 -1.84 -6.41 -1.30
C GLU A 31 -3.05 -5.53 -0.94
N THR A 32 -3.01 -4.90 0.22
CA THR A 32 -4.08 -4.01 0.68
C THR A 32 -3.49 -2.74 1.23
N VAL A 33 -4.04 -1.60 0.80
CA VAL A 33 -3.71 -0.28 1.35
C VAL A 33 -4.99 0.41 1.79
N THR A 34 -4.96 0.92 3.01
CA THR A 34 -6.05 1.68 3.63
C THR A 34 -5.56 3.07 4.00
N ILE A 35 -6.23 4.09 3.47
CA ILE A 35 -6.02 5.49 3.87
C ILE A 35 -6.91 5.73 5.08
N LEU A 36 -6.28 5.88 6.24
CA LEU A 36 -6.98 6.16 7.49
C LEU A 36 -7.49 7.60 7.49
N HIS A 37 -8.55 7.87 8.22
CA HIS A 37 -9.17 9.20 8.32
C HIS A 37 -8.21 10.31 8.78
N ASN A 38 -7.11 9.97 9.45
CA ASN A 38 -6.07 10.90 9.90
C ASN A 38 -4.94 11.11 8.87
N GLY A 39 -5.09 10.58 7.66
CA GLY A 39 -4.12 10.67 6.56
C GLY A 39 -2.98 9.66 6.64
N TRP A 40 -2.91 8.84 7.69
CA TRP A 40 -1.96 7.73 7.72
C TRP A 40 -2.34 6.65 6.73
N ILE A 41 -1.33 5.95 6.24
CA ILE A 41 -1.52 4.84 5.32
C ILE A 41 -1.16 3.55 6.02
N ARG A 42 -2.12 2.63 6.10
CA ARG A 42 -1.92 1.27 6.56
C ARG A 42 -1.77 0.37 5.34
N CYS A 43 -0.64 -0.33 5.24
CA CYS A 43 -0.34 -1.23 4.13
C CYS A 43 -0.19 -2.66 4.63
N VAL A 44 -0.70 -3.64 3.89
CA VAL A 44 -0.58 -5.07 4.18
C VAL A 44 0.23 -5.72 3.07
N ARG A 45 1.34 -6.35 3.41
CA ARG A 45 2.20 -7.05 2.45
C ARG A 45 1.69 -8.46 2.20
N ARG A 46 1.83 -8.92 0.95
CA ARG A 46 1.73 -10.33 0.63
C ARG A 46 2.98 -11.03 1.17
N PRO A 47 2.88 -12.16 1.89
CA PRO A 47 4.05 -12.93 2.31
C PRO A 47 4.84 -13.37 1.07
N GLU A 48 6.14 -13.07 1.02
CA GLU A 48 6.98 -13.32 -0.18
C GLU A 48 7.18 -14.82 -0.51
N ASP A 49 6.76 -15.74 0.38
CA ASP A 49 7.13 -17.16 0.30
C ASP A 49 5.96 -18.17 0.16
N MET A 50 4.71 -17.75 -0.09
CA MET A 50 3.59 -18.70 -0.13
C MET A 50 3.04 -18.95 -1.53
N GLU A 51 3.71 -19.85 -2.26
CA GLU A 51 3.14 -20.65 -3.37
C GLU A 51 2.04 -21.63 -2.89
N THR A 52 1.49 -21.43 -1.68
CA THR A 52 0.50 -22.31 -1.05
C THR A 52 -0.68 -21.46 -0.57
N GLU A 53 -1.89 -21.84 -1.00
CA GLU A 53 -3.19 -21.19 -0.75
C GLU A 53 -3.64 -21.15 0.74
N ALA A 54 -2.70 -21.13 1.69
CA ALA A 54 -2.99 -21.18 3.11
C ALA A 54 -2.10 -20.24 3.93
N ALA A 55 -1.94 -18.99 3.49
CA ALA A 55 -1.56 -17.93 4.41
C ALA A 55 -2.73 -17.70 5.35
N ALA A 56 -2.61 -18.21 6.58
CA ALA A 56 -3.55 -17.83 7.63
C ALA A 56 -3.50 -16.31 7.79
N GLU A 57 -4.66 -15.68 7.93
CA GLU A 57 -4.89 -14.23 8.06
C GLU A 57 -4.05 -13.55 9.19
N GLY A 58 -3.28 -14.32 9.96
CA GLY A 58 -2.44 -13.88 11.07
C GLY A 58 -0.96 -13.60 10.74
N ASP A 59 -0.45 -13.98 9.56
CA ASP A 59 0.98 -13.78 9.21
C ASP A 59 1.23 -12.61 8.25
N ALA A 60 0.20 -11.82 7.96
CA ALA A 60 0.34 -10.66 7.07
C ALA A 60 1.15 -9.56 7.76
N GLU A 61 2.28 -9.17 7.16
CA GLU A 61 3.06 -8.02 7.63
C GLU A 61 2.28 -6.72 7.35
N VAL A 62 2.16 -5.87 8.37
CA VAL A 62 1.45 -4.59 8.28
C VAL A 62 2.40 -3.44 8.53
N ASP A 63 2.53 -2.57 7.54
CA ASP A 63 3.28 -1.32 7.64
C ASP A 63 2.35 -0.13 7.85
N TYR A 64 2.86 0.89 8.54
CA TYR A 64 2.18 2.17 8.73
C TYR A 64 3.08 3.31 8.31
N TYR A 65 2.60 4.12 7.37
CA TYR A 65 3.31 5.28 6.87
C TYR A 65 2.55 6.57 7.20
N PRO A 66 3.25 7.60 7.73
CA PRO A 66 2.66 8.91 7.86
C PRO A 66 2.50 9.56 6.47
N PRO A 67 1.52 10.46 6.29
CA PRO A 67 1.27 11.08 4.98
C PRO A 67 2.46 11.89 4.45
N SER A 68 3.34 12.38 5.33
CA SER A 68 4.57 13.09 4.94
C SER A 68 5.62 12.21 4.26
N THR A 69 5.51 10.89 4.40
CA THR A 69 6.44 9.91 3.84
C THR A 69 5.93 9.32 2.54
N VAL A 70 4.68 9.56 2.16
CA VAL A 70 4.07 8.98 0.96
C VAL A 70 4.01 10.05 -0.13
N GLY A 71 4.76 9.81 -1.21
CA GLY A 71 4.77 10.66 -2.40
C GLY A 71 3.55 10.41 -3.31
N GLY A 72 3.03 9.19 -3.30
CA GLY A 72 1.90 8.78 -4.13
C GLY A 72 1.41 7.36 -3.84
N VAL A 73 0.16 7.08 -4.21
CA VAL A 73 -0.44 5.75 -4.13
C VAL A 73 -1.17 5.44 -5.43
N TYR A 74 -0.92 4.25 -5.99
CA TYR A 74 -1.39 3.84 -7.30
C TYR A 74 -1.93 2.42 -7.26
N THR A 75 -2.99 2.15 -8.00
CA THR A 75 -3.55 0.80 -8.14
C THR A 75 -2.92 0.10 -9.33
N ILE A 76 -2.59 -1.18 -9.20
CA ILE A 76 -2.11 -2.00 -10.31
C ILE A 76 -3.31 -2.80 -10.87
N GLU A 77 -3.63 -2.60 -12.14
CA GLU A 77 -4.68 -3.31 -12.88
C GLU A 77 -4.11 -3.89 -14.18
N ASP A 78 -4.19 -5.21 -14.35
CA ASP A 78 -3.82 -5.92 -15.60
C ASP A 78 -2.48 -5.41 -16.19
N GLU A 79 -1.42 -5.43 -15.36
CA GLU A 79 -0.05 -4.95 -15.65
C GLU A 79 0.12 -3.44 -15.88
N ASN A 80 -0.91 -2.62 -15.62
CA ASN A 80 -0.85 -1.16 -15.69
C ASN A 80 -0.92 -0.52 -14.30
N VAL A 81 -0.13 0.54 -14.09
CA VAL A 81 -0.20 1.36 -12.87
C VAL A 81 -1.11 2.56 -13.15
N VAL A 82 -2.17 2.70 -12.34
CA VAL A 82 -3.16 3.76 -12.49
C VAL A 82 -3.09 4.70 -11.29
N PRO A 83 -2.91 6.02 -11.50
CA PRO A 83 -2.95 7.00 -10.42
C PRO A 83 -4.35 7.08 -9.83
N LEU A 84 -4.42 7.09 -8.50
CA LEU A 84 -5.67 7.40 -7.82
C LEU A 84 -6.00 8.86 -8.07
N SER A 85 -7.12 9.08 -8.78
CA SER A 85 -7.64 10.43 -8.99
C SER A 85 -8.05 11.01 -7.64
N GLN A 86 -7.42 12.13 -7.24
CA GLN A 86 -7.75 12.85 -5.99
C GLN A 86 -9.13 13.51 -6.05
#